data_AF-A0AAV8W3W7-F1
#
_entry.id   AF-A0AAV8W3W7-F1
#
_cell.length_a   1.000
_cell.length_b   1.000
_cell.length_c   1.000
_cell.angle_alpha   90.00
_cell.angle_beta   90.00
_cell.angle_gamma   90.00
#
_symmetry.space_group_name_H-M   'P 1'
#
loop_
_entity.id
_entity.type
_entity.pdbx_description
1 polymer ?
#
loop_
_entity_poly.entity_id
_entity_poly.type
_entity_poly.pdbx_seq_one_letter_code
_entity_poly.pdbx_strand_id
1 'polypeptide(L)'
;MSTYSHVQYNAFYYSTLCHVCKERTPDLKRCSRCRVVAYCSKEHQKADWKYHKELCKAITKTDSGENGLDRLEVRDWVEFRKYNILRAHLWQKELGRALKTFESQMWMFPRACAVCFSKNIKLDCPSCLSVSYCSEEHRTVNEEKHSKFCPALKLCMDRDLYHFHNKYLPLELDVHNIDPDINILPNSLKDLLVMYEQIDVPDASNTDQLIQFMFKADILGPAATILYGLEKSGLLIDRMLSKPELTVHIVGADMVERAWIWKGLAEFHFHWIKNLKTLDFYLVGPELLEDRPVERVASYFCDTCKTRYPKTKIVSLCELYHDVADNLEKPDIVVAFNSGLHERGSFNMWDDSIDFLTMYINVPLLLTAYTMEEIVEDVGIVKAKTSHIVTTVVGPQLNPFHHLRPIRDFQNEDIPIFHINAFLAILKMTNFAVLAALLAVVSCAWAYSAGAPESTCDDMTPKHPVEPQKSELPYKVTANKKEVKAGEVVEITVSGKTFKGFLLQVRKGDKAAGQFLIPDDDKYAKASNCHGAKGSAATHKNATDKKSITLKWKAPRAAGKYTVYATVAQDGGVFWVRKPTQEIIVN
;
A
#
# COMPACT_ATOMS: atom_id res chain seq x y z
N MET A 1 -41.97 -32.15 -3.98
CA MET A 1 -41.19 -31.36 -4.96
C MET A 1 -40.14 -30.57 -4.19
N SER A 2 -38.90 -30.52 -4.68
CA SER A 2 -37.84 -29.69 -4.06
C SER A 2 -38.29 -28.24 -3.99
N THR A 3 -38.26 -27.63 -2.80
CA THR A 3 -38.57 -26.21 -2.59
C THR A 3 -37.48 -25.27 -3.16
N TYR A 4 -36.30 -25.82 -3.47
CA TYR A 4 -35.13 -25.07 -3.97
C TYR A 4 -34.92 -25.29 -5.47
N SER A 5 -34.54 -24.23 -6.19
CA SER A 5 -34.22 -24.30 -7.62
C SER A 5 -32.79 -24.78 -7.85
N HIS A 6 -32.53 -25.38 -9.01
CA HIS A 6 -31.19 -25.81 -9.39
C HIS A 6 -30.20 -24.65 -9.59
N VAL A 7 -30.68 -23.45 -9.90
CA VAL A 7 -29.83 -22.26 -9.95
C VAL A 7 -29.36 -21.90 -8.54
N GLN A 8 -30.28 -21.95 -7.57
CA GLN A 8 -30.01 -21.61 -6.18
C GLN A 8 -29.01 -22.56 -5.52
N TYR A 9 -29.23 -23.89 -5.61
CA TYR A 9 -28.32 -24.83 -4.94
C TYR A 9 -27.01 -25.07 -5.71
N ASN A 10 -26.91 -24.71 -6.99
CA ASN A 10 -25.64 -24.77 -7.74
C ASN A 10 -24.82 -23.47 -7.64
N ALA A 11 -25.18 -22.53 -6.76
CA ALA A 11 -24.39 -21.32 -6.52
C ALA A 11 -23.06 -21.63 -5.80
N PHE A 12 -23.01 -22.68 -4.97
CA PHE A 12 -21.81 -23.08 -4.23
C PHE A 12 -21.85 -24.56 -3.83
N TYR A 13 -20.70 -25.09 -3.37
CA TYR A 13 -20.49 -26.48 -2.98
C TYR A 13 -19.74 -26.61 -1.65
N TYR A 14 -20.27 -27.48 -0.78
CA TYR A 14 -19.60 -28.03 0.41
C TYR A 14 -19.83 -29.54 0.42
N SER A 15 -18.75 -30.31 0.59
CA SER A 15 -18.77 -31.77 0.49
C SER A 15 -19.42 -32.50 1.68
N THR A 16 -19.77 -31.73 2.71
CA THR A 16 -20.30 -32.11 4.02
C THR A 16 -21.76 -31.68 4.23
N LEU A 17 -22.37 -31.05 3.22
CA LEU A 17 -23.78 -30.64 3.21
C LEU A 17 -24.56 -31.42 2.15
N CYS A 18 -25.88 -31.50 2.30
CA CYS A 18 -26.74 -31.95 1.21
C CYS A 18 -26.64 -30.97 0.04
N HIS A 19 -26.35 -31.44 -1.17
CA HIS A 19 -26.15 -30.52 -2.31
C HIS A 19 -27.41 -29.71 -2.65
N VAL A 20 -28.61 -30.25 -2.40
CA VAL A 20 -29.88 -29.62 -2.79
C VAL A 20 -30.41 -28.67 -1.72
N CYS A 21 -30.56 -29.13 -0.47
CA CYS A 21 -31.15 -28.31 0.60
C CYS A 21 -30.11 -27.61 1.49
N LYS A 22 -28.82 -27.87 1.27
CA LYS A 22 -27.68 -27.32 2.04
C LYS A 22 -27.67 -27.62 3.54
N GLU A 23 -28.60 -28.44 4.02
CA GLU A 23 -28.62 -28.93 5.39
C GLU A 23 -27.50 -29.95 5.68
N ARG A 24 -26.99 -29.89 6.90
CA ARG A 24 -26.13 -30.94 7.46
C ARG A 24 -27.02 -32.02 8.08
N THR A 25 -26.83 -33.27 7.65
CA THR A 25 -27.45 -34.43 8.30
C THR A 25 -26.38 -35.46 8.64
N PRO A 26 -26.48 -36.18 9.78
CA PRO A 26 -25.52 -37.24 10.12
C PRO A 26 -25.35 -38.30 9.01
N ASP A 27 -26.43 -38.63 8.30
CA ASP A 27 -26.49 -39.73 7.34
C ASP A 27 -26.52 -39.28 5.87
N LEU A 28 -25.67 -38.31 5.50
CA LEU A 28 -25.55 -37.89 4.10
C LEU A 28 -25.11 -39.06 3.20
N LYS A 29 -25.93 -39.37 2.19
CA LYS A 29 -25.69 -40.43 1.21
C LYS A 29 -24.93 -39.86 0.03
N ARG A 30 -23.72 -40.37 -0.19
CA ARG A 30 -22.89 -40.01 -1.36
C ARG A 30 -23.44 -40.66 -2.62
N CYS A 31 -23.31 -39.95 -3.75
CA CYS A 31 -23.58 -40.53 -5.06
C CYS A 31 -22.76 -41.82 -5.23
N SER A 32 -23.43 -42.94 -5.49
CA SER A 32 -22.78 -44.26 -5.51
C SER A 32 -21.74 -44.44 -6.63
N ARG A 33 -21.81 -43.59 -7.66
CA ARG A 33 -20.87 -43.59 -8.79
C ARG A 33 -19.66 -42.72 -8.49
N CYS A 34 -19.81 -41.40 -8.49
CA CYS A 34 -18.70 -40.46 -8.38
C CYS A 34 -18.21 -40.23 -6.94
N ARG A 35 -19.04 -40.50 -5.91
CA ARG A 35 -18.77 -40.25 -4.48
C ARG A 35 -18.47 -38.78 -4.07
N VAL A 36 -18.47 -37.84 -5.02
CA VAL A 36 -18.19 -36.41 -4.80
C VAL A 36 -19.37 -35.68 -4.13
N VAL A 37 -20.58 -35.85 -4.65
CA VAL A 37 -21.77 -35.14 -4.18
C VAL A 37 -22.52 -35.96 -3.13
N ALA A 38 -23.11 -35.29 -2.13
CA ALA A 38 -23.85 -35.92 -1.04
C ALA A 38 -25.29 -35.37 -0.94
N TYR A 39 -26.22 -36.23 -0.51
CA TYR A 39 -27.65 -35.93 -0.40
C TYR A 39 -28.22 -36.48 0.91
N CYS A 40 -29.13 -35.75 1.56
CA CYS A 40 -29.83 -36.26 2.75
C CYS A 40 -30.93 -37.28 2.41
N SER A 41 -31.37 -37.36 1.15
CA SER A 41 -32.48 -38.22 0.72
C SER A 41 -32.38 -38.67 -0.73
N LYS A 42 -33.10 -39.75 -1.09
CA LYS A 42 -33.19 -40.22 -2.49
C LYS A 42 -33.94 -39.22 -3.36
N GLU A 43 -34.85 -38.47 -2.77
CA GLU A 43 -35.65 -37.43 -3.40
C GLU A 43 -34.76 -36.28 -3.88
N HIS A 44 -33.84 -35.80 -3.03
CA HIS A 44 -32.85 -34.78 -3.42
C HIS A 44 -31.87 -35.30 -4.47
N GLN A 45 -31.41 -36.55 -4.36
CA GLN A 45 -30.58 -37.15 -5.41
C GLN A 45 -31.30 -37.19 -6.76
N LYS A 46 -32.58 -37.58 -6.80
CA LYS A 46 -33.39 -37.59 -8.03
C LYS A 46 -33.60 -36.19 -8.59
N ALA A 47 -33.82 -35.20 -7.74
CA ALA A 47 -34.02 -33.80 -8.15
C ALA A 47 -32.76 -33.22 -8.81
N ASP A 48 -31.57 -33.51 -8.27
CA ASP A 48 -30.30 -33.05 -8.81
C ASP A 48 -29.81 -33.89 -10.02
N TRP A 49 -30.25 -35.14 -10.16
CA TRP A 49 -29.75 -36.05 -11.20
C TRP A 49 -29.80 -35.47 -12.62
N LYS A 50 -30.83 -34.68 -12.95
CA LYS A 50 -30.94 -34.01 -14.26
C LYS A 50 -29.75 -33.09 -14.58
N TYR A 51 -29.14 -32.50 -13.55
CA TYR A 51 -28.02 -31.57 -13.68
C TYR A 51 -26.68 -32.23 -13.36
N HIS A 52 -26.65 -33.16 -12.40
CA HIS A 52 -25.43 -33.86 -11.99
C HIS A 52 -25.00 -34.98 -12.95
N LYS A 53 -25.91 -35.62 -13.70
CA LYS A 53 -25.63 -36.85 -14.47
C LYS A 53 -24.42 -36.73 -15.39
N GLU A 54 -24.28 -35.64 -16.14
CA GLU A 54 -23.17 -35.46 -17.09
C GLU A 54 -21.83 -35.30 -16.35
N LEU A 55 -21.78 -34.46 -15.31
CA LEU A 55 -20.60 -34.34 -14.44
C LEU A 55 -20.27 -35.66 -13.74
N CYS A 56 -21.28 -36.40 -13.27
CA CYS A 56 -21.11 -37.70 -12.63
C CYS A 56 -20.41 -38.70 -13.55
N LYS A 57 -20.83 -38.77 -14.82
CA LYS A 57 -20.18 -39.62 -15.83
C LYS A 57 -18.74 -39.20 -16.06
N ALA A 58 -18.50 -37.89 -16.21
CA ALA A 58 -17.17 -37.35 -16.43
C ALA A 58 -16.22 -37.73 -15.30
N ILE A 59 -16.60 -37.43 -14.05
CA ILE A 59 -15.84 -37.80 -12.85
C ILE A 59 -15.57 -39.30 -12.81
N THR A 60 -16.61 -40.13 -13.00
CA THR A 60 -16.48 -41.59 -12.88
C THR A 60 -15.49 -42.13 -13.91
N LYS A 61 -15.57 -41.66 -15.16
CA LYS A 61 -14.68 -42.12 -16.24
C LYS A 61 -13.24 -41.68 -16.02
N THR A 62 -13.03 -40.45 -15.56
CA THR A 62 -11.68 -39.90 -15.38
C THR A 62 -11.00 -40.42 -14.13
N ASP A 63 -11.76 -40.71 -13.07
CA ASP A 63 -11.24 -41.24 -11.81
C ASP A 63 -11.07 -42.78 -11.83
N SER A 64 -11.56 -43.48 -12.88
CA SER A 64 -11.49 -44.95 -12.99
C SER A 64 -10.55 -45.48 -14.08
N GLY A 65 -9.80 -44.62 -14.78
CA GLY A 65 -9.05 -45.00 -15.99
C GLY A 65 -7.53 -44.79 -15.90
N GLU A 66 -6.80 -45.47 -16.79
CA GLU A 66 -5.34 -45.34 -17.03
C GLU A 66 -4.96 -43.96 -17.62
N ASN A 67 -5.39 -42.88 -16.97
CA ASN A 67 -5.31 -41.51 -17.47
C ASN A 67 -4.04 -40.79 -16.98
N GLY A 68 -3.05 -41.55 -16.47
CA GLY A 68 -1.83 -41.03 -15.85
C GLY A 68 -2.01 -40.48 -14.43
N LEU A 69 -3.24 -40.17 -14.00
CA LEU A 69 -3.56 -39.74 -12.62
C LEU A 69 -3.12 -40.77 -11.56
N ASP A 70 -3.27 -42.06 -11.85
CA ASP A 70 -2.91 -43.15 -10.92
C ASP A 70 -1.40 -43.27 -10.69
N ARG A 71 -0.57 -42.61 -11.52
CA ARG A 71 0.89 -42.57 -11.38
C ARG A 71 1.37 -41.42 -10.51
N LEU A 72 0.48 -40.48 -10.16
CA LEU A 72 0.81 -39.35 -9.29
C LEU A 72 0.68 -39.78 -7.83
N GLU A 73 1.81 -39.89 -7.15
CA GLU A 73 1.81 -40.10 -5.70
C GLU A 73 1.59 -38.78 -4.98
N VAL A 74 0.44 -38.65 -4.33
CA VAL A 74 0.13 -37.49 -3.48
C VAL A 74 0.81 -37.65 -2.13
N ARG A 75 1.94 -36.96 -1.94
CA ARG A 75 2.75 -37.04 -0.71
C ARG A 75 2.67 -35.77 0.14
N ASP A 76 2.45 -34.64 -0.51
CA ASP A 76 2.35 -33.31 0.09
C ASP A 76 1.23 -32.50 -0.58
N TRP A 77 1.03 -31.28 -0.09
CA TRP A 77 -0.02 -30.40 -0.59
C TRP A 77 0.24 -29.92 -2.03
N VAL A 78 1.50 -29.74 -2.44
CA VAL A 78 1.83 -29.28 -3.80
C VAL A 78 1.39 -30.34 -4.81
N GLU A 79 1.70 -31.62 -4.55
CA GLU A 79 1.26 -32.73 -5.38
C GLU A 79 -0.25 -32.96 -5.30
N PHE A 80 -0.87 -32.75 -4.12
CA PHE A 80 -2.33 -32.80 -3.99
C PHE A 80 -3.03 -31.72 -4.83
N ARG A 81 -2.50 -30.49 -4.81
CA ARG A 81 -3.00 -29.36 -5.60
C ARG A 81 -2.89 -29.66 -7.09
N LYS A 82 -1.70 -30.09 -7.56
CA LYS A 82 -1.47 -30.49 -8.96
C LYS A 82 -2.42 -31.60 -9.39
N TYR A 83 -2.58 -32.63 -8.57
CA TYR A 83 -3.51 -33.74 -8.81
C TYR A 83 -4.95 -33.23 -9.03
N ASN A 84 -5.43 -32.33 -8.18
CA ASN A 84 -6.78 -31.78 -8.29
C ASN A 84 -6.95 -30.85 -9.51
N ILE A 85 -5.95 -30.05 -9.85
CA ILE A 85 -5.95 -29.22 -11.08
C ILE A 85 -6.02 -30.13 -12.32
N LEU A 86 -5.22 -31.19 -12.38
CA LEU A 86 -5.26 -32.14 -13.50
C LEU A 86 -6.60 -32.85 -13.60
N ARG A 87 -7.23 -33.21 -12.47
CA ARG A 87 -8.60 -33.75 -12.45
C ARG A 87 -9.60 -32.78 -13.06
N ALA A 88 -9.53 -31.50 -12.71
CA ALA A 88 -10.40 -30.48 -13.28
C ALA A 88 -10.28 -30.41 -14.82
N HIS A 89 -9.06 -30.44 -15.34
CA HIS A 89 -8.80 -30.44 -16.78
C HIS A 89 -9.40 -31.67 -17.47
N LEU A 90 -9.26 -32.85 -16.86
CA LEU A 90 -9.85 -34.08 -17.39
C LEU A 90 -11.38 -34.05 -17.35
N TRP A 91 -11.98 -33.50 -16.28
CA TRP A 91 -13.43 -33.32 -16.21
C TRP A 91 -13.93 -32.38 -17.32
N GLN A 92 -13.25 -31.26 -17.56
CA GLN A 92 -13.59 -30.32 -18.64
C GLN A 92 -13.48 -30.98 -20.02
N LYS A 93 -12.39 -31.72 -20.25
CA LYS A 93 -12.17 -32.44 -21.50
C LYS A 93 -13.29 -33.44 -21.77
N GLU A 94 -13.71 -34.20 -20.75
CA GLU A 94 -14.79 -35.17 -20.89
C GLU A 94 -16.17 -34.50 -21.03
N LEU A 95 -16.37 -33.34 -20.41
CA LEU A 95 -17.62 -32.56 -20.53
C LEU A 95 -17.74 -31.80 -21.85
N GLY A 96 -16.63 -31.50 -22.52
CA GLY A 96 -16.59 -30.64 -23.72
C GLY A 96 -16.97 -29.18 -23.44
N ARG A 97 -16.87 -28.74 -22.19
CA ARG A 97 -17.16 -27.35 -21.74
C ARG A 97 -16.37 -27.00 -20.49
N ALA A 98 -16.25 -25.71 -20.21
CA ALA A 98 -15.74 -25.23 -18.93
C ALA A 98 -16.59 -25.72 -17.75
N LEU A 99 -15.94 -25.92 -16.60
CA LEU A 99 -16.64 -26.20 -15.33
C LEU A 99 -17.41 -24.97 -14.88
N LYS A 100 -18.63 -25.18 -14.37
CA LYS A 100 -19.38 -24.14 -13.66
C LYS A 100 -18.75 -23.88 -12.30
N THR A 101 -19.01 -22.72 -11.70
CA THR A 101 -18.41 -22.29 -10.42
C THR A 101 -18.48 -23.36 -9.32
N PHE A 102 -19.65 -23.94 -9.06
CA PHE A 102 -19.78 -24.99 -8.03
C PHE A 102 -19.11 -26.31 -8.42
N GLU A 103 -19.00 -26.62 -9.72
CA GLU A 103 -18.27 -27.81 -10.21
C GLU A 103 -16.76 -27.60 -10.00
N SER A 104 -16.27 -26.38 -10.18
CA SER A 104 -14.89 -26.01 -9.86
C SER A 104 -14.59 -26.15 -8.37
N GLN A 105 -15.51 -25.71 -7.52
CA GLN A 105 -15.39 -25.89 -6.07
C GLN A 105 -15.34 -27.36 -5.64
N MET A 106 -15.85 -28.32 -6.43
CA MET A 106 -15.78 -29.75 -6.09
C MET A 106 -14.36 -30.32 -6.15
N TRP A 107 -13.52 -29.84 -7.06
CA TRP A 107 -12.12 -30.27 -7.16
C TRP A 107 -11.18 -29.36 -6.36
N MET A 108 -11.54 -28.09 -6.15
CA MET A 108 -10.79 -27.17 -5.27
C MET A 108 -10.96 -27.56 -3.80
N PHE A 109 -12.17 -27.94 -3.37
CA PHE A 109 -12.46 -28.28 -1.97
C PHE A 109 -12.98 -29.71 -1.82
N PRO A 110 -12.20 -30.72 -2.24
CA PRO A 110 -12.62 -32.11 -2.17
C PRO A 110 -12.64 -32.58 -0.72
N ARG A 111 -13.49 -33.58 -0.42
CA ARG A 111 -13.48 -34.22 0.89
C ARG A 111 -12.30 -35.18 1.02
N ALA A 112 -11.16 -34.65 1.45
CA ALA A 112 -9.92 -35.38 1.67
C ALA A 112 -9.35 -35.05 3.05
N CYS A 113 -8.48 -35.93 3.56
CA CYS A 113 -7.88 -35.71 4.86
C CYS A 113 -6.95 -34.50 4.79
N ALA A 114 -7.11 -33.53 5.69
CA ALA A 114 -6.29 -32.32 5.70
C ALA A 114 -4.81 -32.56 6.04
N VAL A 115 -4.43 -33.78 6.46
CA VAL A 115 -3.06 -34.15 6.80
C VAL A 115 -2.44 -35.07 5.74
N CYS A 116 -3.12 -36.15 5.37
CA CYS A 116 -2.56 -37.17 4.46
C CYS A 116 -3.26 -37.26 3.11
N PHE A 117 -4.20 -36.36 2.82
CA PHE A 117 -4.95 -36.28 1.55
C PHE A 117 -5.76 -37.53 1.19
N SER A 118 -5.87 -38.50 2.09
CA SER A 118 -6.66 -39.71 1.91
C SER A 118 -8.14 -39.39 1.70
N LYS A 119 -8.78 -40.14 0.80
CA LYS A 119 -10.23 -40.06 0.55
C LYS A 119 -11.06 -40.87 1.56
N ASN A 120 -10.41 -41.67 2.42
CA ASN A 120 -11.05 -42.53 3.43
C ASN A 120 -11.41 -41.73 4.70
N ILE A 121 -12.33 -40.77 4.54
CA ILE A 121 -12.69 -39.83 5.59
C ILE A 121 -13.68 -40.45 6.58
N LYS A 122 -13.36 -40.33 7.87
CA LYS A 122 -14.17 -40.83 8.99
C LYS A 122 -14.91 -39.72 9.73
N LEU A 123 -14.35 -38.52 9.77
CA LEU A 123 -14.92 -37.38 10.48
C LEU A 123 -14.65 -36.06 9.77
N ASP A 124 -15.51 -35.09 10.03
CA ASP A 124 -15.41 -33.71 9.55
C ASP A 124 -15.34 -32.78 10.77
N CYS A 125 -14.67 -31.63 10.64
CA CYS A 125 -14.67 -30.62 11.70
C CYS A 125 -16.12 -30.20 11.99
N PRO A 126 -16.63 -30.34 13.23
CA PRO A 126 -18.04 -30.11 13.52
C PRO A 126 -18.45 -28.63 13.44
N SER A 127 -17.47 -27.71 13.45
CA SER A 127 -17.69 -26.26 13.42
C SER A 127 -17.74 -25.73 11.98
N CYS A 128 -16.62 -25.77 11.24
CA CYS A 128 -16.55 -25.17 9.90
C CYS A 128 -17.07 -26.07 8.76
N LEU A 129 -17.15 -27.39 8.98
CA LEU A 129 -17.52 -28.41 8.00
C LEU A 129 -16.73 -28.37 6.67
N SER A 130 -15.64 -27.61 6.63
CA SER A 130 -14.80 -27.43 5.44
C SER A 130 -13.53 -28.28 5.47
N VAL A 131 -13.24 -28.90 6.62
CA VAL A 131 -12.03 -29.68 6.87
C VAL A 131 -12.39 -31.08 7.35
N SER A 132 -11.73 -32.09 6.80
CA SER A 132 -12.05 -33.50 6.98
C SER A 132 -10.82 -34.31 7.39
N TYR A 133 -11.04 -35.43 8.11
CA TYR A 133 -9.96 -36.28 8.63
C TYR A 133 -10.25 -37.77 8.44
N CYS A 134 -9.21 -38.56 8.19
CA CYS A 134 -9.32 -40.02 8.10
C CYS A 134 -9.22 -40.72 9.47
N SER A 135 -8.82 -40.01 10.53
CA SER A 135 -8.68 -40.50 11.90
C SER A 135 -8.72 -39.35 12.90
N GLU A 136 -9.02 -39.63 14.17
CA GLU A 136 -8.92 -38.62 15.25
C GLU A 136 -7.48 -38.15 15.43
N GLU A 137 -6.50 -39.05 15.26
CA GLU A 137 -5.07 -38.72 15.29
C GLU A 137 -4.72 -37.59 14.31
N HIS A 138 -5.14 -37.67 13.04
CA HIS A 138 -4.88 -36.61 12.07
C HIS A 138 -5.65 -35.32 12.38
N ARG A 139 -6.79 -35.40 13.07
CA ARG A 139 -7.49 -34.22 13.57
C ARG A 139 -6.67 -33.53 14.66
N THR A 140 -6.13 -34.28 15.61
CA THR A 140 -5.27 -33.75 16.68
C THR A 140 -3.99 -33.16 16.11
N VAL A 141 -3.33 -33.84 15.18
CA VAL A 141 -2.11 -33.32 14.51
C VAL A 141 -2.36 -31.98 13.81
N ASN A 142 -3.54 -31.79 13.22
CA ASN A 142 -3.89 -30.55 12.52
C ASN A 142 -4.53 -29.48 13.43
N GLU A 143 -4.77 -29.76 14.71
CA GLU A 143 -5.61 -28.90 15.57
C GLU A 143 -5.06 -27.47 15.69
N GLU A 144 -3.76 -27.33 15.90
CA GLU A 144 -3.11 -26.02 16.04
C GLU A 144 -3.21 -25.18 14.75
N LYS A 145 -2.94 -25.79 13.58
CA LYS A 145 -3.04 -25.11 12.29
C LYS A 145 -4.49 -24.80 11.94
N HIS A 146 -5.39 -25.77 12.14
CA HIS A 146 -6.80 -25.63 11.81
C HIS A 146 -7.54 -24.61 12.66
N SER A 147 -7.31 -24.59 13.98
CA SER A 147 -8.02 -23.71 14.91
C SER A 147 -7.84 -22.23 14.58
N LYS A 148 -6.68 -21.82 14.04
CA LYS A 148 -6.40 -20.46 13.55
C LYS A 148 -7.39 -19.98 12.49
N PHE A 149 -7.90 -20.88 11.65
CA PHE A 149 -8.75 -20.55 10.49
C PHE A 149 -10.16 -21.14 10.57
N CYS A 150 -10.44 -22.01 11.54
CA CYS A 150 -11.76 -22.65 11.68
C CYS A 150 -12.91 -21.62 11.76
N PRO A 151 -12.82 -20.52 12.53
CA PRO A 151 -13.88 -19.51 12.57
C PRO A 151 -14.13 -18.85 11.21
N ALA A 152 -13.07 -18.53 10.45
CA ALA A 152 -13.20 -17.88 9.16
C ALA A 152 -13.73 -18.83 8.07
N LEU A 153 -13.33 -20.10 8.09
CA LEU A 153 -13.91 -21.14 7.23
C LEU A 153 -15.39 -21.39 7.56
N LYS A 154 -15.75 -21.36 8.86
CA LYS A 154 -17.15 -21.40 9.28
C LYS A 154 -17.92 -20.20 8.72
N LEU A 155 -17.36 -19.00 8.82
CA LEU A 155 -17.98 -17.79 8.31
C LEU A 155 -18.16 -17.80 6.78
N CYS A 156 -17.21 -18.40 6.02
CA CYS A 156 -17.39 -18.64 4.59
C CYS A 156 -18.67 -19.45 4.31
N MET A 157 -18.85 -20.54 5.04
CA MET A 157 -20.02 -21.41 4.89
C MET A 157 -21.31 -20.75 5.36
N ASP A 158 -21.30 -20.12 6.53
CA ASP A 158 -22.49 -19.44 7.09
C ASP A 158 -22.98 -18.34 6.15
N ARG A 159 -22.07 -17.60 5.51
CA ARG A 159 -22.42 -16.61 4.49
C ARG A 159 -23.09 -17.23 3.26
N ASP A 160 -22.51 -18.31 2.72
CA ASP A 160 -23.07 -18.98 1.55
C ASP A 160 -24.47 -19.55 1.86
N LEU A 161 -24.66 -20.09 3.07
CA LEU A 161 -25.95 -20.54 3.59
C LEU A 161 -26.93 -19.37 3.79
N TYR A 162 -26.50 -18.26 4.38
CA TYR A 162 -27.33 -17.07 4.57
C TYR A 162 -27.92 -16.61 3.23
N HIS A 163 -27.12 -16.53 2.17
CA HIS A 163 -27.62 -16.21 0.83
C HIS A 163 -28.55 -17.26 0.27
N PHE A 164 -28.23 -18.55 0.47
CA PHE A 164 -29.08 -19.64 0.05
C PHE A 164 -30.48 -19.53 0.65
N HIS A 165 -30.60 -19.24 1.95
CA HIS A 165 -31.89 -19.18 2.63
C HIS A 165 -32.63 -17.84 2.40
N ASN A 166 -31.92 -16.72 2.29
CA ASN A 166 -32.51 -15.38 2.21
C ASN A 166 -32.69 -14.84 0.77
N LYS A 167 -32.42 -15.65 -0.27
CA LYS A 167 -32.69 -15.33 -1.69
C LYS A 167 -32.14 -13.97 -2.18
N TYR A 168 -30.89 -13.63 -1.83
CA TYR A 168 -30.22 -12.40 -2.29
C TYR A 168 -31.12 -11.15 -2.21
N LEU A 169 -31.58 -10.81 -1.01
CA LEU A 169 -32.22 -9.51 -0.78
C LEU A 169 -31.24 -8.40 -1.21
N PRO A 170 -31.70 -7.37 -1.97
CA PRO A 170 -30.88 -6.21 -2.26
C PRO A 170 -30.41 -5.58 -0.96
N LEU A 171 -29.09 -5.41 -0.81
CA LEU A 171 -28.53 -4.72 0.32
C LEU A 171 -28.64 -3.22 0.08
N GLU A 172 -29.36 -2.54 0.96
CA GLU A 172 -29.42 -1.09 0.99
C GLU A 172 -28.38 -0.57 1.99
N LEU A 173 -27.67 0.49 1.60
CA LEU A 173 -26.80 1.23 2.50
C LEU A 173 -27.61 2.41 3.06
N ASP A 174 -27.64 2.52 4.38
CA ASP A 174 -28.26 3.64 5.06
C ASP A 174 -27.29 4.83 5.00
N VAL A 175 -27.64 5.81 4.18
CA VAL A 175 -26.74 6.91 3.86
C VAL A 175 -26.98 8.05 4.84
N HIS A 176 -25.99 8.31 5.70
CA HIS A 176 -26.00 9.45 6.61
C HIS A 176 -25.02 10.54 6.20
N ASN A 177 -25.30 11.77 6.64
CA ASN A 177 -24.34 12.86 6.51
C ASN A 177 -23.13 12.58 7.40
N ILE A 178 -21.95 12.65 6.78
CA ILE A 178 -20.68 12.56 7.50
C ILE A 178 -20.48 13.83 8.30
N ASP A 179 -20.13 13.68 9.57
CA ASP A 179 -19.79 14.80 10.46
C ASP A 179 -18.76 15.73 9.77
N PRO A 180 -19.03 17.04 9.67
CA PRO A 180 -18.13 17.99 9.01
C PRO A 180 -16.75 18.10 9.70
N ASP A 181 -16.66 17.78 11.00
CA ASP A 181 -15.44 17.85 11.79
C ASP A 181 -14.53 16.63 11.56
N ILE A 182 -15.07 15.53 11.02
CA ILE A 182 -14.28 14.38 10.60
C ILE A 182 -13.58 14.71 9.28
N ASN A 183 -12.25 14.82 9.34
CA ASN A 183 -11.41 15.12 8.18
C ASN A 183 -10.38 14.02 7.88
N ILE A 184 -10.38 12.93 8.65
CA ILE A 184 -9.45 11.83 8.53
C ILE A 184 -10.27 10.57 8.25
N LEU A 185 -9.89 9.81 7.21
CA LEU A 185 -10.49 8.50 6.95
C LEU A 185 -10.30 7.58 8.17
N PRO A 186 -11.32 6.80 8.57
CA PRO A 186 -11.18 5.80 9.62
C PRO A 186 -10.07 4.79 9.32
N ASN A 187 -9.54 4.14 10.35
CA ASN A 187 -8.37 3.25 10.21
C ASN A 187 -8.70 1.88 9.61
N SER A 188 -9.98 1.54 9.44
CA SER A 188 -10.42 0.26 8.89
C SER A 188 -11.75 0.37 8.15
N LEU A 189 -12.04 -0.60 7.26
CA LEU A 189 -13.34 -0.69 6.59
C LEU A 189 -14.51 -0.84 7.56
N LYS A 190 -14.29 -1.55 8.66
CA LYS A 190 -15.27 -1.76 9.72
C LYS A 190 -15.63 -0.44 10.40
N ASP A 191 -14.62 0.33 10.82
CA ASP A 191 -14.83 1.64 11.45
C ASP A 191 -15.46 2.64 10.49
N LEU A 192 -15.13 2.51 9.19
CA LEU A 192 -15.76 3.31 8.16
C LEU A 192 -17.26 3.03 8.03
N LEU A 193 -17.67 1.77 8.00
CA LEU A 193 -19.11 1.46 7.92
C LEU A 193 -19.84 1.94 9.19
N VAL A 194 -19.27 1.73 10.37
CA VAL A 194 -19.81 2.21 11.65
C VAL A 194 -20.06 3.72 11.61
N MET A 195 -19.08 4.48 11.12
CA MET A 195 -19.20 5.94 10.99
C MET A 195 -20.22 6.34 9.91
N TYR A 196 -20.24 5.64 8.78
CA TYR A 196 -21.09 5.98 7.64
C TYR A 196 -22.57 5.66 7.87
N GLU A 197 -22.88 4.51 8.46
CA GLU A 197 -24.26 4.09 8.78
C GLU A 197 -24.70 4.48 10.21
N GLN A 198 -23.80 5.01 11.04
CA GLN A 198 -24.08 5.33 12.45
C GLN A 198 -24.59 4.11 13.25
N ILE A 199 -24.00 2.94 12.99
CA ILE A 199 -24.37 1.66 13.60
C ILE A 199 -23.25 1.10 14.46
N ASP A 200 -23.60 0.22 15.40
CA ASP A 200 -22.62 -0.60 16.11
C ASP A 200 -22.21 -1.82 15.28
N VAL A 201 -21.05 -2.36 15.63
CA VAL A 201 -20.55 -3.62 15.07
C VAL A 201 -21.38 -4.76 15.66
N PRO A 202 -22.02 -5.61 14.84
CA PRO A 202 -22.78 -6.74 15.35
C PRO A 202 -21.91 -7.73 16.16
N ASP A 203 -22.50 -8.30 17.21
CA ASP A 203 -21.88 -9.37 17.99
C ASP A 203 -21.65 -10.60 17.11
N ALA A 204 -20.52 -11.29 17.27
CA ALA A 204 -20.18 -12.49 16.51
C ALA A 204 -21.18 -13.65 16.71
N SER A 205 -21.91 -13.66 17.83
CA SER A 205 -23.01 -14.59 18.10
C SER A 205 -24.23 -14.33 17.22
N ASN A 206 -24.40 -13.11 16.69
CA ASN A 206 -25.47 -12.76 15.75
C ASN A 206 -24.96 -12.82 14.30
N THR A 207 -24.78 -14.05 13.82
CA THR A 207 -24.12 -14.33 12.53
C THR A 207 -24.82 -13.65 11.34
N ASP A 208 -26.15 -13.58 11.33
CA ASP A 208 -26.90 -12.96 10.22
C ASP A 208 -26.69 -11.44 10.13
N GLN A 209 -26.69 -10.74 11.26
CA GLN A 209 -26.40 -9.30 11.29
C GLN A 209 -24.95 -9.03 10.95
N LEU A 210 -24.02 -9.84 11.46
CA LEU A 210 -22.60 -9.73 11.11
C LEU A 210 -22.37 -9.94 9.61
N ILE A 211 -23.02 -10.93 9.00
CA ILE A 211 -22.93 -11.17 7.57
C ILE A 211 -23.42 -9.95 6.78
N GLN A 212 -24.60 -9.39 7.12
CA GLN A 212 -25.13 -8.20 6.47
C GLN A 212 -24.20 -6.99 6.61
N PHE A 213 -23.66 -6.76 7.81
CA PHE A 213 -22.67 -5.72 8.08
C PHE A 213 -21.45 -5.87 7.16
N MET A 214 -20.89 -7.08 7.04
CA MET A 214 -19.73 -7.33 6.18
C MET A 214 -20.03 -7.12 4.69
N PHE A 215 -21.24 -7.48 4.24
CA PHE A 215 -21.65 -7.20 2.86
C PHE A 215 -21.75 -5.70 2.59
N LYS A 216 -22.37 -4.95 3.50
CA LYS A 216 -22.47 -3.49 3.41
C LYS A 216 -21.08 -2.84 3.40
N ALA A 217 -20.19 -3.30 4.27
CA ALA A 217 -18.83 -2.80 4.38
C ALA A 217 -18.07 -2.99 3.07
N ASP A 218 -18.15 -4.18 2.47
CA ASP A 218 -17.47 -4.51 1.22
C ASP A 218 -17.95 -3.69 0.01
N ILE A 219 -19.17 -3.14 0.03
CA ILE A 219 -19.63 -2.19 -1.00
C ILE A 219 -18.78 -0.91 -0.97
N LEU A 220 -18.37 -0.46 0.22
CA LEU A 220 -17.56 0.75 0.42
C LEU A 220 -16.06 0.50 0.22
N GLY A 221 -15.59 -0.75 0.30
CA GLY A 221 -14.17 -1.13 0.26
C GLY A 221 -13.39 -0.53 -0.92
N PRO A 222 -13.83 -0.72 -2.17
CA PRO A 222 -13.16 -0.13 -3.33
C PRO A 222 -13.10 1.40 -3.29
N ALA A 223 -14.21 2.05 -2.92
CA ALA A 223 -14.26 3.51 -2.82
C ALA A 223 -13.32 4.05 -1.74
N ALA A 224 -13.33 3.43 -0.57
CA ALA A 224 -12.45 3.79 0.54
C ALA A 224 -10.97 3.57 0.19
N THR A 225 -10.66 2.51 -0.56
CA THR A 225 -9.30 2.25 -1.05
C THR A 225 -8.85 3.34 -2.02
N ILE A 226 -9.73 3.81 -2.92
CA ILE A 226 -9.43 4.93 -3.83
C ILE A 226 -9.18 6.22 -3.04
N LEU A 227 -10.04 6.56 -2.09
CA LEU A 227 -9.88 7.74 -1.24
C LEU A 227 -8.57 7.68 -0.44
N TYR A 228 -8.23 6.52 0.13
CA TYR A 228 -6.94 6.30 0.79
C TYR A 228 -5.77 6.56 -0.17
N GLY A 229 -5.88 6.08 -1.41
CA GLY A 229 -4.95 6.36 -2.50
C GLY A 229 -4.74 7.85 -2.74
N LEU A 230 -5.83 8.60 -2.85
CA LEU A 230 -5.83 10.04 -3.05
C LEU A 230 -5.20 10.79 -1.86
N GLU A 231 -5.55 10.42 -0.62
CA GLU A 231 -4.99 11.04 0.60
C GLU A 231 -3.49 10.78 0.72
N LYS A 232 -3.05 9.52 0.59
CA LYS A 232 -1.64 9.16 0.69
C LYS A 232 -0.78 9.74 -0.42
N SER A 233 -1.38 10.01 -1.58
CA SER A 233 -0.70 10.64 -2.72
C SER A 233 -0.69 12.17 -2.68
N GLY A 234 -1.30 12.77 -1.65
CA GLY A 234 -1.41 14.22 -1.46
C GLY A 234 -2.39 14.90 -2.42
N LEU A 235 -3.30 14.15 -3.05
CA LEU A 235 -4.32 14.69 -3.96
C LEU A 235 -5.60 15.08 -3.23
N LEU A 236 -5.88 14.46 -2.09
CA LEU A 236 -7.00 14.78 -1.21
C LEU A 236 -6.46 15.25 0.14
N ILE A 237 -6.66 16.53 0.46
CA ILE A 237 -6.20 17.15 1.71
C ILE A 237 -7.42 17.76 2.39
N ASP A 238 -7.67 17.41 3.66
CA ASP A 238 -8.84 17.87 4.42
C ASP A 238 -10.17 17.69 3.67
N ARG A 239 -10.30 16.54 2.98
CA ARG A 239 -11.46 16.17 2.14
C ARG A 239 -11.69 17.12 0.96
N MET A 240 -10.66 17.84 0.52
CA MET A 240 -10.70 18.76 -0.62
C MET A 240 -9.74 18.33 -1.71
N LEU A 241 -10.24 18.29 -2.95
CA LEU A 241 -9.41 18.16 -4.15
C LEU A 241 -8.95 19.53 -4.63
N SER A 242 -7.87 19.59 -5.43
CA SER A 242 -7.42 20.85 -6.05
C SER A 242 -8.38 21.39 -7.11
N LYS A 243 -9.21 20.51 -7.69
CA LYS A 243 -10.25 20.80 -8.68
C LYS A 243 -11.52 20.00 -8.33
N PRO A 244 -12.73 20.45 -8.73
CA PRO A 244 -13.98 19.77 -8.37
C PRO A 244 -14.29 18.52 -9.20
N GLU A 245 -13.41 18.12 -10.12
CA GLU A 245 -13.52 16.91 -10.93
C GLU A 245 -12.56 15.83 -10.44
N LEU A 246 -13.02 14.57 -10.44
CA LEU A 246 -12.22 13.39 -10.15
C LEU A 246 -12.42 12.37 -11.28
N THR A 247 -11.33 12.00 -11.95
CA THR A 247 -11.32 10.94 -12.96
C THR A 247 -10.52 9.74 -12.46
N VAL A 248 -11.14 8.57 -12.40
CA VAL A 248 -10.55 7.33 -11.91
C VAL A 248 -10.49 6.32 -13.05
N HIS A 249 -9.30 5.84 -13.37
CA HIS A 249 -9.14 4.70 -14.28
C HIS A 249 -9.00 3.42 -13.46
N ILE A 250 -9.88 2.47 -13.71
CA ILE A 250 -9.84 1.12 -13.14
C ILE A 250 -9.35 0.20 -14.27
N VAL A 251 -8.10 -0.25 -14.16
CA VAL A 251 -7.39 -0.99 -15.20
C VAL A 251 -7.26 -2.46 -14.82
N GLY A 252 -7.44 -3.35 -15.80
CA GLY A 252 -7.58 -4.78 -15.56
C GLY A 252 -8.96 -5.14 -15.00
N ALA A 253 -9.96 -4.30 -15.27
CA ALA A 253 -11.32 -4.54 -14.80
C ALA A 253 -11.92 -5.79 -15.45
N ASP A 254 -12.66 -6.57 -14.68
CA ASP A 254 -13.39 -7.73 -15.17
C ASP A 254 -14.91 -7.62 -14.88
N MET A 255 -15.62 -8.75 -15.01
CA MET A 255 -17.05 -8.82 -14.74
C MET A 255 -17.43 -8.55 -13.26
N VAL A 256 -16.48 -8.67 -12.32
CA VAL A 256 -16.63 -8.32 -10.91
C VAL A 256 -16.72 -6.82 -10.74
N GLU A 257 -15.77 -6.04 -11.25
CA GLU A 257 -15.80 -4.57 -11.18
C GLU A 257 -17.05 -4.03 -11.90
N ARG A 258 -17.40 -4.63 -13.03
CA ARG A 258 -18.63 -4.29 -13.76
C ARG A 258 -19.89 -4.45 -12.91
N ALA A 259 -19.95 -5.48 -12.07
CA ALA A 259 -21.12 -5.82 -11.26
C ALA A 259 -21.18 -5.07 -9.92
N TRP A 260 -20.27 -4.14 -9.66
CA TRP A 260 -20.29 -3.34 -8.44
C TRP A 260 -21.56 -2.51 -8.28
N ILE A 261 -21.91 -2.22 -7.04
CA ILE A 261 -23.05 -1.34 -6.70
C ILE A 261 -22.58 0.12 -6.88
N TRP A 262 -22.53 0.55 -8.14
CA TRP A 262 -22.01 1.86 -8.55
C TRP A 262 -22.65 3.05 -7.85
N LYS A 263 -23.95 2.95 -7.51
CA LYS A 263 -24.64 3.95 -6.68
C LYS A 263 -23.87 4.17 -5.37
N GLY A 264 -23.67 3.12 -4.57
CA GLY A 264 -23.05 3.21 -3.26
C GLY A 264 -21.59 3.67 -3.34
N LEU A 265 -20.84 3.10 -4.29
CA LEU A 265 -19.44 3.44 -4.53
C LEU A 265 -19.27 4.93 -4.89
N ALA A 266 -20.03 5.45 -5.85
CA ALA A 266 -19.92 6.82 -6.28
C ALA A 266 -20.47 7.81 -5.25
N GLU A 267 -21.62 7.53 -4.64
CA GLU A 267 -22.25 8.39 -3.64
C GLU A 267 -21.37 8.59 -2.40
N PHE A 268 -20.64 7.56 -1.98
CA PHE A 268 -19.68 7.67 -0.88
C PHE A 268 -18.58 8.71 -1.15
N HIS A 269 -18.04 8.78 -2.39
CA HIS A 269 -17.06 9.81 -2.74
C HIS A 269 -17.63 11.22 -2.68
N PHE A 270 -18.91 11.42 -3.07
CA PHE A 270 -19.57 12.73 -2.96
C PHE A 270 -19.85 13.15 -1.51
N HIS A 271 -20.10 12.20 -0.60
CA HIS A 271 -20.17 12.50 0.83
C HIS A 271 -18.80 12.79 1.43
N TRP A 272 -17.78 12.04 1.05
CA TRP A 272 -16.43 12.24 1.58
C TRP A 272 -15.82 13.54 1.05
N ILE A 273 -15.74 13.74 -0.26
CA ILE A 273 -15.03 14.87 -0.88
C ILE A 273 -15.94 16.10 -0.93
N LYS A 274 -15.58 17.15 -0.17
CA LYS A 274 -16.43 18.32 0.09
C LYS A 274 -16.71 19.15 -1.18
N ASN A 275 -15.74 19.28 -2.08
CA ASN A 275 -15.84 20.11 -3.28
C ASN A 275 -16.10 19.34 -4.57
N LEU A 276 -16.37 18.03 -4.51
CA LEU A 276 -16.60 17.20 -5.68
C LEU A 276 -17.89 17.56 -6.41
N LYS A 277 -17.81 17.74 -7.72
CA LYS A 277 -18.94 18.01 -8.63
C LYS A 277 -19.06 16.97 -9.73
N THR A 278 -17.94 16.45 -10.22
CA THR A 278 -17.90 15.45 -11.30
C THR A 278 -17.04 14.27 -10.86
N LEU A 279 -17.56 13.05 -11.02
CA LEU A 279 -16.84 11.81 -10.76
C LEU A 279 -17.02 10.84 -11.92
N ASP A 280 -15.92 10.59 -12.62
CA ASP A 280 -15.92 9.75 -13.81
C ASP A 280 -15.03 8.52 -13.58
N PHE A 281 -15.57 7.34 -13.89
CA PHE A 281 -14.89 6.05 -13.84
C PHE A 281 -14.72 5.49 -15.26
N TYR A 282 -13.51 5.06 -15.57
CA TYR A 282 -13.20 4.31 -16.79
C TYR A 282 -12.72 2.92 -16.40
N LEU A 283 -13.53 1.91 -16.69
CA LEU A 283 -13.21 0.50 -16.51
C LEU A 283 -12.63 -0.01 -17.81
N VAL A 284 -11.38 -0.44 -17.77
CA VAL A 284 -10.67 -0.92 -18.95
C VAL A 284 -10.12 -2.31 -18.68
N GLY A 285 -10.53 -3.28 -19.49
CA GLY A 285 -10.01 -4.64 -19.41
C GLY A 285 -10.67 -5.58 -20.41
N PRO A 286 -9.92 -6.55 -20.98
CA PRO A 286 -10.45 -7.48 -21.98
C PRO A 286 -11.45 -8.49 -21.39
N GLU A 287 -11.42 -8.72 -20.08
CA GLU A 287 -12.32 -9.63 -19.35
C GLU A 287 -13.74 -9.05 -19.17
N LEU A 288 -13.97 -7.82 -19.62
CA LEU A 288 -15.27 -7.16 -19.61
C LEU A 288 -16.26 -7.75 -20.65
N LEU A 289 -15.82 -8.60 -21.58
CA LEU A 289 -16.62 -9.31 -22.60
C LEU A 289 -17.31 -8.45 -23.68
N GLU A 290 -17.75 -7.24 -23.36
CA GLU A 290 -18.43 -6.32 -24.27
C GLU A 290 -18.35 -4.87 -23.78
N ASP A 291 -18.31 -3.90 -24.67
CA ASP A 291 -18.54 -2.49 -24.32
C ASP A 291 -19.98 -2.27 -23.89
N ARG A 292 -20.21 -1.28 -23.01
CA ARG A 292 -21.56 -0.90 -22.60
C ARG A 292 -21.82 0.59 -22.76
N PRO A 293 -23.10 0.98 -22.95
CA PRO A 293 -23.49 2.37 -22.89
C PRO A 293 -23.03 3.00 -21.57
N VAL A 294 -22.67 4.28 -21.64
CA VAL A 294 -22.28 5.07 -20.47
C VAL A 294 -23.36 5.01 -19.41
N GLU A 295 -23.02 4.50 -18.23
CA GLU A 295 -23.90 4.47 -17.08
C GLU A 295 -23.78 5.78 -16.28
N ARG A 296 -24.92 6.26 -15.78
CA ARG A 296 -25.02 7.48 -14.97
C ARG A 296 -25.85 7.18 -13.74
N VAL A 297 -25.22 7.22 -12.58
CA VAL A 297 -25.85 6.85 -11.30
C VAL A 297 -26.32 8.04 -10.47
N ALA A 298 -25.97 9.27 -10.87
CA ALA A 298 -26.25 10.48 -10.09
C ALA A 298 -27.76 10.71 -9.81
N SER A 299 -28.64 10.26 -10.70
CA SER A 299 -30.10 10.34 -10.49
C SER A 299 -30.60 9.49 -9.33
N TYR A 300 -29.86 8.46 -8.93
CA TYR A 300 -30.21 7.55 -7.86
C TYR A 300 -29.63 7.95 -6.50
N PHE A 301 -28.86 9.03 -6.43
CA PHE A 301 -28.23 9.46 -5.18
C PHE A 301 -29.24 9.97 -4.14
N CYS A 302 -28.81 10.04 -2.88
CA CYS A 302 -29.58 10.69 -1.82
C CYS A 302 -29.87 12.17 -2.13
N ASP A 303 -30.86 12.72 -1.44
CA ASP A 303 -31.30 14.10 -1.66
C ASP A 303 -30.19 15.12 -1.37
N THR A 304 -29.38 14.88 -0.32
CA THR A 304 -28.25 15.74 0.01
C THR A 304 -27.24 15.82 -1.13
N CYS A 305 -26.83 14.67 -1.70
CA CYS A 305 -25.95 14.65 -2.87
C CYS A 305 -26.57 15.37 -4.06
N LYS A 306 -27.86 15.12 -4.35
CA LYS A 306 -28.57 15.75 -5.48
C LYS A 306 -28.57 17.28 -5.42
N THR A 307 -28.62 17.87 -4.22
CA THR A 307 -28.56 19.35 -4.08
C THR A 307 -27.25 19.97 -4.61
N ARG A 308 -26.18 19.17 -4.74
CA ARG A 308 -24.88 19.59 -5.28
C ARG A 308 -24.80 19.46 -6.82
N TYR A 309 -25.88 19.01 -7.46
CA TYR A 309 -25.95 18.73 -8.90
C TYR A 309 -24.80 17.85 -9.42
N PRO A 310 -24.59 16.67 -8.82
CA PRO A 310 -23.46 15.82 -9.11
C PRO A 310 -23.56 15.27 -10.53
N LYS A 311 -22.41 15.14 -11.20
CA LYS A 311 -22.29 14.48 -12.49
C LYS A 311 -21.47 13.22 -12.33
N THR A 312 -21.97 12.12 -12.90
CA THR A 312 -21.24 10.87 -12.98
C THR A 312 -21.24 10.29 -14.38
N LYS A 313 -20.15 9.61 -14.70
CA LYS A 313 -19.95 8.87 -15.94
C LYS A 313 -19.21 7.58 -15.60
N ILE A 314 -19.79 6.43 -15.91
CA ILE A 314 -19.11 5.14 -15.82
C ILE A 314 -19.00 4.59 -17.23
N VAL A 315 -17.78 4.41 -17.69
CA VAL A 315 -17.45 3.93 -19.04
C VAL A 315 -16.79 2.56 -18.89
N SER A 316 -17.25 1.57 -19.65
CA SER A 316 -16.67 0.22 -19.67
C SER A 316 -16.14 -0.06 -21.08
N LEU A 317 -14.84 -0.33 -21.16
CA LEU A 317 -14.10 -0.55 -22.41
C LEU A 317 -13.47 -1.95 -22.38
N CYS A 318 -13.95 -2.83 -23.25
CA CYS A 318 -13.47 -4.19 -23.44
C CYS A 318 -12.20 -4.20 -24.31
N GLU A 319 -11.17 -3.49 -23.86
CA GLU A 319 -9.92 -3.27 -24.57
C GLU A 319 -8.73 -3.38 -23.61
N LEU A 320 -7.52 -3.45 -24.16
CA LEU A 320 -6.29 -3.33 -23.37
C LEU A 320 -5.99 -1.86 -23.07
N TYR A 321 -5.35 -1.59 -21.93
CA TYR A 321 -5.17 -0.20 -21.48
C TYR A 321 -4.27 0.61 -22.40
N HIS A 322 -3.20 0.01 -22.93
CA HIS A 322 -2.30 0.66 -23.88
C HIS A 322 -2.97 1.04 -25.22
N ASP A 323 -4.05 0.38 -25.60
CA ASP A 323 -4.76 0.67 -26.85
C ASP A 323 -5.68 1.90 -26.73
N VAL A 324 -6.15 2.20 -25.52
CA VAL A 324 -7.17 3.24 -25.29
C VAL A 324 -6.66 4.44 -24.51
N ALA A 325 -5.63 4.29 -23.67
CA ALA A 325 -5.26 5.28 -22.66
C ALA A 325 -5.01 6.69 -23.22
N ASP A 326 -4.44 6.83 -24.42
CA ASP A 326 -4.20 8.12 -25.07
C ASP A 326 -5.48 8.85 -25.51
N ASN A 327 -6.57 8.10 -25.72
CA ASN A 327 -7.87 8.62 -26.15
C ASN A 327 -8.83 8.89 -24.99
N LEU A 328 -8.46 8.51 -23.76
CA LEU A 328 -9.27 8.74 -22.57
C LEU A 328 -8.99 10.13 -21.98
N GLU A 329 -9.96 10.63 -21.21
CA GLU A 329 -9.70 11.78 -20.34
C GLU A 329 -8.58 11.43 -19.35
N LYS A 330 -7.66 12.37 -19.11
CA LYS A 330 -6.54 12.13 -18.21
C LYS A 330 -7.06 11.79 -16.79
N PRO A 331 -6.62 10.67 -16.20
CA PRO A 331 -6.99 10.29 -14.84
C PRO A 331 -6.29 11.16 -13.80
N ASP A 332 -6.95 11.30 -12.66
CA ASP A 332 -6.36 11.82 -11.43
C ASP A 332 -5.73 10.70 -10.59
N ILE A 333 -6.19 9.46 -10.77
CA ILE A 333 -5.61 8.24 -10.18
C ILE A 333 -5.88 7.04 -11.11
N VAL A 334 -4.88 6.18 -11.26
CA VAL A 334 -5.00 4.87 -11.93
C VAL A 334 -5.02 3.79 -10.86
N VAL A 335 -5.94 2.84 -10.96
CA VAL A 335 -6.15 1.79 -9.97
C VAL A 335 -6.23 0.45 -10.67
N ALA A 336 -5.43 -0.51 -10.24
CA ALA A 336 -5.53 -1.90 -10.69
C ALA A 336 -5.83 -2.79 -9.49
N PHE A 337 -7.08 -3.23 -9.37
CA PHE A 337 -7.54 -4.04 -8.25
C PHE A 337 -7.20 -5.52 -8.50
N ASN A 338 -6.52 -6.16 -7.55
CA ASN A 338 -6.09 -7.57 -7.59
C ASN A 338 -5.51 -7.95 -8.95
N SER A 339 -4.62 -7.09 -9.46
CA SER A 339 -4.31 -6.99 -10.89
C SER A 339 -3.64 -8.21 -11.53
N GLY A 340 -3.00 -9.06 -10.72
CA GLY A 340 -2.29 -10.23 -11.23
C GLY A 340 -1.10 -9.87 -12.12
N LEU A 341 -0.50 -8.67 -11.97
CA LEU A 341 0.66 -8.23 -12.78
C LEU A 341 1.83 -9.23 -12.72
N HIS A 342 1.95 -9.96 -11.61
CA HIS A 342 2.93 -11.02 -11.38
C HIS A 342 2.67 -12.33 -12.12
N GLU A 343 1.48 -12.57 -12.67
CA GLU A 343 1.14 -13.83 -13.32
C GLU A 343 1.97 -14.04 -14.61
N ARG A 344 2.95 -14.95 -14.55
CA ARG A 344 3.84 -15.27 -15.67
C ARG A 344 3.16 -16.25 -16.64
N GLY A 345 2.39 -15.73 -17.58
CA GLY A 345 1.81 -16.49 -18.71
C GLY A 345 2.56 -16.28 -20.04
N SER A 346 2.37 -17.19 -21.01
CA SER A 346 2.96 -17.12 -22.36
C SER A 346 2.42 -15.96 -23.24
N PHE A 347 1.43 -15.22 -22.74
CA PHE A 347 0.92 -13.96 -23.30
C PHE A 347 0.71 -12.99 -22.13
N ASN A 348 1.76 -12.30 -21.69
CA ASN A 348 1.63 -11.30 -20.62
C ASN A 348 1.04 -10.00 -21.19
N MET A 349 -0.30 -9.89 -21.18
CA MET A 349 -1.03 -8.71 -21.69
C MET A 349 -0.71 -7.40 -20.93
N TRP A 350 -0.02 -7.51 -19.79
CA TRP A 350 0.38 -6.37 -18.99
C TRP A 350 1.65 -5.67 -19.50
N ASP A 351 2.55 -6.36 -20.21
CA ASP A 351 3.89 -5.82 -20.50
C ASP A 351 3.81 -4.48 -21.25
N ASP A 352 2.98 -4.41 -22.28
CA ASP A 352 2.77 -3.18 -23.05
C ASP A 352 1.96 -2.14 -22.26
N SER A 353 1.17 -2.58 -21.27
CA SER A 353 0.37 -1.68 -20.42
C SER A 353 1.17 -1.02 -19.29
N ILE A 354 2.33 -1.57 -18.87
CA ILE A 354 3.09 -1.07 -17.71
C ILE A 354 3.47 0.41 -17.86
N ASP A 355 3.91 0.82 -19.04
CA ASP A 355 4.27 2.21 -19.28
C ASP A 355 3.04 3.12 -19.23
N PHE A 356 1.89 2.68 -19.74
CA PHE A 356 0.65 3.44 -19.69
C PHE A 356 0.09 3.57 -18.27
N LEU A 357 0.27 2.56 -17.41
CA LEU A 357 -0.08 2.63 -15.99
C LEU A 357 0.67 3.75 -15.24
N THR A 358 1.82 4.17 -15.76
CA THR A 358 2.73 5.14 -15.13
C THR A 358 3.02 6.37 -15.98
N MET A 359 2.32 6.55 -17.11
CA MET A 359 2.68 7.54 -18.13
C MET A 359 2.49 9.00 -17.72
N TYR A 360 1.63 9.25 -16.74
CA TYR A 360 1.34 10.61 -16.30
C TYR A 360 2.15 11.00 -15.07
N ILE A 361 2.96 12.05 -15.22
CA ILE A 361 3.62 12.72 -14.09
C ILE A 361 2.55 13.13 -13.06
N ASN A 362 2.85 12.86 -11.79
CA ASN A 362 2.02 13.17 -10.63
C ASN A 362 0.67 12.45 -10.53
N VAL A 363 0.37 11.49 -11.39
CA VAL A 363 -0.79 10.60 -11.22
C VAL A 363 -0.33 9.34 -10.46
N PRO A 364 -0.91 9.03 -9.30
CA PRO A 364 -0.59 7.80 -8.57
C PRO A 364 -1.19 6.58 -9.26
N LEU A 365 -0.43 5.49 -9.22
CA LEU A 365 -0.87 4.13 -9.53
C LEU A 365 -1.10 3.41 -8.20
N LEU A 366 -2.35 3.05 -7.92
CA LEU A 366 -2.74 2.23 -6.78
C LEU A 366 -2.90 0.78 -7.26
N LEU A 367 -2.16 -0.13 -6.63
CA LEU A 367 -2.26 -1.57 -6.88
C LEU A 367 -2.85 -2.25 -5.65
N THR A 368 -3.70 -3.25 -5.85
CA THR A 368 -4.09 -4.19 -4.79
C THR A 368 -3.81 -5.63 -5.18
N ALA A 369 -3.68 -6.51 -4.18
CA ALA A 369 -3.50 -7.95 -4.36
C ALA A 369 -4.15 -8.76 -3.21
N TYR A 370 -4.25 -10.08 -3.38
CA TYR A 370 -4.82 -10.98 -2.38
C TYR A 370 -3.81 -11.35 -1.30
N THR A 371 -2.51 -11.40 -1.65
CA THR A 371 -1.42 -11.75 -0.71
C THR A 371 -0.32 -10.68 -0.66
N MET A 372 0.51 -10.74 0.38
CA MET A 372 1.65 -9.83 0.53
C MET A 372 2.70 -10.10 -0.56
N GLU A 373 2.90 -11.37 -0.88
CA GLU A 373 3.84 -11.83 -1.89
C GLU A 373 3.48 -11.27 -3.27
N GLU A 374 2.21 -11.38 -3.67
CA GLU A 374 1.71 -10.86 -4.94
C GLU A 374 1.94 -9.36 -5.08
N ILE A 375 1.59 -8.55 -4.08
CA ILE A 375 1.76 -7.09 -4.18
C ILE A 375 3.24 -6.68 -4.23
N VAL A 376 4.14 -7.43 -3.58
CA VAL A 376 5.58 -7.20 -3.66
C VAL A 376 6.08 -7.50 -5.07
N GLU A 377 5.60 -8.57 -5.69
CA GLU A 377 5.95 -8.95 -7.06
C GLU A 377 5.38 -7.95 -8.08
N ASP A 378 4.11 -7.56 -7.96
CA ASP A 378 3.45 -6.57 -8.83
C ASP A 378 4.22 -5.24 -8.83
N VAL A 379 4.59 -4.72 -7.65
CA VAL A 379 5.42 -3.50 -7.52
C VAL A 379 6.81 -3.70 -8.15
N GLY A 380 7.41 -4.88 -7.96
CA GLY A 380 8.69 -5.22 -8.55
C GLY A 380 8.65 -5.19 -10.08
N ILE A 381 7.59 -5.73 -10.68
CA ILE A 381 7.40 -5.76 -12.14
C ILE A 381 7.19 -4.37 -12.70
N VAL A 382 6.32 -3.56 -12.09
CA VAL A 382 6.11 -2.18 -12.55
C VAL A 382 7.44 -1.42 -12.56
N LYS A 383 8.21 -1.48 -11.46
CA LYS A 383 9.51 -0.79 -11.36
C LYS A 383 10.57 -1.33 -12.31
N ALA A 384 10.55 -2.63 -12.60
CA ALA A 384 11.54 -3.27 -13.45
C ALA A 384 11.28 -3.04 -14.94
N LYS A 385 10.02 -2.93 -15.34
CA LYS A 385 9.62 -2.87 -16.74
C LYS A 385 9.30 -1.46 -17.25
N THR A 386 8.89 -0.55 -16.36
CA THR A 386 8.55 0.79 -16.82
C THR A 386 9.79 1.58 -17.26
N SER A 387 9.64 2.35 -18.34
CA SER A 387 10.61 3.35 -18.78
C SER A 387 10.60 4.63 -17.93
N HIS A 388 9.59 4.81 -17.07
CA HIS A 388 9.41 5.98 -16.23
C HIS A 388 10.15 5.89 -14.89
N ILE A 389 10.54 7.04 -14.33
CA ILE A 389 11.08 7.08 -12.97
C ILE A 389 9.93 7.06 -11.98
N VAL A 390 9.75 5.91 -11.33
CA VAL A 390 8.65 5.69 -10.39
C VAL A 390 9.17 5.60 -8.96
N THR A 391 8.55 6.36 -8.07
CA THR A 391 8.79 6.28 -6.62
C THR A 391 7.65 5.57 -5.92
N THR A 392 7.93 5.03 -4.74
CA THR A 392 6.92 4.42 -3.87
C THR A 392 6.39 5.47 -2.91
N VAL A 393 5.10 5.79 -3.02
CA VAL A 393 4.38 6.66 -2.08
C VAL A 393 4.01 5.86 -0.84
N VAL A 394 3.50 4.64 -1.05
CA VAL A 394 3.15 3.67 0.00
C VAL A 394 3.69 2.32 -0.43
N GLY A 395 4.54 1.71 0.40
CA GLY A 395 5.08 0.37 0.15
C GLY A 395 4.02 -0.72 0.30
N PRO A 396 4.32 -1.95 -0.16
CA PRO A 396 3.47 -3.11 0.08
C PRO A 396 3.06 -3.24 1.55
N GLN A 397 1.75 -3.22 1.81
CA GLN A 397 1.20 -3.34 3.16
C GLN A 397 -0.25 -3.82 3.11
N LEU A 398 -0.81 -4.21 4.27
CA LEU A 398 -2.23 -4.49 4.41
C LEU A 398 -3.05 -3.26 4.04
N ASN A 399 -4.05 -3.42 3.18
CA ASN A 399 -5.01 -2.38 2.86
C ASN A 399 -5.99 -2.21 4.03
N PRO A 400 -6.04 -1.06 4.72
CA PRO A 400 -7.01 -0.86 5.82
C PRO A 400 -8.47 -1.01 5.38
N PHE A 401 -8.74 -0.88 4.08
CA PHE A 401 -10.07 -0.99 3.49
C PHE A 401 -10.30 -2.28 2.69
N HIS A 402 -9.54 -3.34 2.97
CA HIS A 402 -9.78 -4.64 2.37
C HIS A 402 -11.16 -5.20 2.73
N HIS A 403 -11.68 -6.09 1.89
CA HIS A 403 -12.98 -6.72 2.14
C HIS A 403 -12.97 -7.53 3.43
N LEU A 404 -14.03 -7.42 4.24
CA LEU A 404 -14.17 -8.12 5.50
C LEU A 404 -14.48 -9.60 5.29
N ARG A 405 -15.11 -9.96 4.18
CA ARG A 405 -15.55 -11.35 3.91
C ARG A 405 -14.36 -12.27 3.59
N PRO A 406 -14.16 -13.35 4.37
CA PRO A 406 -13.20 -14.39 3.98
C PRO A 406 -13.75 -15.21 2.81
N ILE A 407 -12.88 -15.65 1.92
CA ILE A 407 -13.18 -16.54 0.80
C ILE A 407 -12.25 -17.74 0.91
N ARG A 408 -12.77 -18.96 0.74
CA ARG A 408 -11.95 -20.18 0.78
C ARG A 408 -10.86 -20.13 -0.29
N ASP A 409 -9.62 -20.40 0.12
CA ASP A 409 -8.48 -20.48 -0.78
C ASP A 409 -8.07 -21.94 -1.05
N PHE A 410 -7.77 -22.23 -2.30
CA PHE A 410 -7.19 -23.49 -2.75
C PHE A 410 -5.71 -23.34 -3.14
N GLN A 411 -5.20 -22.11 -3.25
CA GLN A 411 -3.86 -21.80 -3.71
C GLN A 411 -2.81 -21.77 -2.61
N ASN A 412 -3.21 -21.73 -1.34
CA ASN A 412 -2.29 -21.68 -0.21
C ASN A 412 -2.62 -22.76 0.84
N GLU A 413 -1.64 -23.59 1.18
CA GLU A 413 -1.78 -24.64 2.19
C GLU A 413 -1.91 -24.06 3.61
N ASP A 414 -1.16 -22.99 3.87
CA ASP A 414 -1.01 -22.43 5.20
C ASP A 414 -2.10 -21.45 5.55
N ILE A 415 -2.65 -20.78 4.54
CA ILE A 415 -3.73 -19.80 4.69
C ILE A 415 -4.91 -20.25 3.81
N PRO A 416 -5.88 -21.02 4.35
CA PRO A 416 -6.98 -21.60 3.58
C PRO A 416 -8.09 -20.59 3.23
N ILE A 417 -7.82 -19.29 3.37
CA ILE A 417 -8.73 -18.20 3.05
C ILE A 417 -7.96 -17.00 2.48
N PHE A 418 -8.63 -16.16 1.71
CA PHE A 418 -8.14 -14.86 1.32
C PHE A 418 -9.24 -13.80 1.44
N HIS A 419 -8.84 -12.53 1.37
CA HIS A 419 -9.72 -11.38 1.34
C HIS A 419 -9.46 -10.61 0.05
N ILE A 420 -10.52 -10.11 -0.59
CA ILE A 420 -10.39 -9.27 -1.79
C ILE A 420 -9.78 -7.93 -1.37
N ASN A 421 -8.88 -7.38 -2.19
CA ASN A 421 -8.19 -6.13 -1.93
C ASN A 421 -7.38 -6.13 -0.61
N ALA A 422 -6.85 -7.29 -0.19
CA ALA A 422 -6.19 -7.49 1.09
C ALA A 422 -4.94 -6.60 1.27
N PHE A 423 -4.10 -6.52 0.25
CA PHE A 423 -2.86 -5.75 0.29
C PHE A 423 -2.87 -4.66 -0.77
N LEU A 424 -2.10 -3.59 -0.54
CA LEU A 424 -1.94 -2.52 -1.50
C LEU A 424 -0.52 -1.98 -1.54
N ALA A 425 -0.23 -1.25 -2.62
CA ALA A 425 0.90 -0.36 -2.74
C ALA A 425 0.51 0.84 -3.61
N ILE A 426 1.19 1.97 -3.42
CA ILE A 426 0.98 3.18 -4.22
C ILE A 426 2.31 3.63 -4.79
N LEU A 427 2.33 3.72 -6.11
CA LEU A 427 3.47 4.18 -6.91
C LEU A 427 3.13 5.50 -7.57
N LYS A 428 4.14 6.33 -7.87
CA LYS A 428 3.94 7.61 -8.56
C LYS A 428 5.13 7.95 -9.43
N MET A 429 4.86 8.29 -10.69
CA MET A 429 5.90 8.82 -11.58
C MET A 429 6.39 10.16 -11.02
N THR A 430 7.71 10.30 -10.92
CA THR A 430 8.38 11.48 -10.37
C THR A 430 9.30 12.10 -11.41
N ASN A 431 9.30 13.43 -11.48
CA ASN A 431 10.15 14.15 -12.42
C ASN A 431 11.62 14.14 -11.94
N PHE A 432 12.54 13.72 -12.81
CA PHE A 432 13.99 13.69 -12.54
C PHE A 432 14.52 15.04 -12.04
N ALA A 433 14.00 16.16 -12.55
CA ALA A 433 14.39 17.50 -12.13
C ALA A 433 14.10 17.77 -10.65
N VAL A 434 12.99 17.24 -10.13
CA VAL A 434 12.61 17.38 -8.71
C VAL A 434 13.53 16.56 -7.82
N LEU A 435 13.88 15.33 -8.23
CA LEU A 435 14.81 14.48 -7.51
C LEU A 435 16.23 15.10 -7.47
N ALA A 436 16.69 15.64 -8.60
CA ALA A 436 17.95 16.34 -8.69
C ALA A 436 17.99 17.62 -7.82
N ALA A 437 16.88 18.38 -7.79
CA ALA A 437 16.75 19.57 -6.93
C ALA A 437 16.79 19.21 -5.44
N LEU A 438 16.11 18.15 -5.01
CA LEU A 438 16.13 17.68 -3.63
C LEU A 438 17.53 17.24 -3.19
N LEU A 439 18.24 16.50 -4.04
CA LEU A 439 19.63 16.10 -3.79
C LEU A 439 20.58 17.32 -3.68
N ALA A 440 20.37 18.34 -4.52
CA ALA A 440 21.12 19.59 -4.45
C ALA A 440 20.86 20.34 -3.12
N VAL A 441 19.61 20.42 -2.66
CA VAL A 441 19.25 21.06 -1.39
C VAL A 441 19.89 20.35 -0.19
N VAL A 442 19.91 19.01 -0.18
CA VAL A 442 20.58 18.22 0.87
C VAL A 442 22.10 18.50 0.87
N SER A 443 22.74 18.56 -0.30
CA SER A 443 24.17 18.88 -0.39
C SER A 443 24.50 20.28 0.15
N CYS A 444 23.65 21.28 -0.10
CA CYS A 444 23.78 22.62 0.47
C CYS A 444 23.56 22.63 1.99
N ALA A 445 22.61 21.85 2.51
CA ALA A 445 22.36 21.72 3.95
C ALA A 445 23.55 21.14 4.73
N TRP A 446 24.24 20.14 4.16
CA TRP A 446 25.48 19.61 4.73
C TRP A 446 26.59 20.66 4.77
N ALA A 447 26.71 21.49 3.72
CA ALA A 447 27.67 22.60 3.69
C ALA A 447 27.38 23.67 4.77
N TYR A 448 26.11 23.90 5.14
CA TYR A 448 25.73 24.88 6.17
C TYR A 448 26.06 24.47 7.61
N SER A 449 26.23 23.18 7.88
CA SER A 449 26.51 22.69 9.23
C SER A 449 27.99 22.41 9.50
N ALA A 450 28.80 22.19 8.46
CA ALA A 450 30.15 21.65 8.59
C ALA A 450 31.28 22.71 8.69
N GLY A 451 30.98 24.01 8.70
CA GLY A 451 31.96 25.10 8.78
C GLY A 451 32.20 25.87 7.49
N ALA A 452 32.84 27.04 7.60
CA ALA A 452 33.09 27.93 6.47
C ALA A 452 34.14 27.36 5.48
N PRO A 453 33.87 27.32 4.15
CA PRO A 453 34.83 26.86 3.15
C PRO A 453 35.94 27.88 2.89
N GLU A 454 37.07 27.44 2.30
CA GLU A 454 38.21 28.33 1.99
C GLU A 454 37.83 29.47 1.02
N SER A 455 36.77 29.32 0.22
CA SER A 455 36.28 30.39 -0.65
C SER A 455 35.77 31.63 0.09
N THR A 456 35.48 31.56 1.40
CA THR A 456 35.01 32.71 2.20
C THR A 456 36.15 33.41 2.95
N CYS A 457 37.41 33.12 2.59
CA CYS A 457 38.54 33.66 3.34
C CYS A 457 38.66 35.18 3.23
N ASP A 458 38.30 35.79 2.09
CA ASP A 458 38.49 37.22 1.86
C ASP A 458 37.41 38.06 2.52
N ASP A 459 36.14 37.76 2.24
CA ASP A 459 34.98 38.50 2.74
C ASP A 459 34.52 38.04 4.13
N MET A 460 34.86 36.81 4.54
CA MET A 460 34.37 36.15 5.75
C MET A 460 32.84 36.03 5.81
N THR A 461 32.16 36.05 4.65
CA THR A 461 30.70 36.02 4.55
C THR A 461 30.20 34.57 4.51
N PRO A 462 29.31 34.16 5.44
CA PRO A 462 28.60 32.89 5.32
C PRO A 462 27.71 32.89 4.08
N LYS A 463 27.64 31.76 3.35
CA LYS A 463 26.82 31.65 2.12
C LYS A 463 25.31 31.45 2.40
N HIS A 464 24.71 32.25 3.28
CA HIS A 464 23.27 32.18 3.58
C HIS A 464 22.45 33.09 2.64
N PRO A 465 21.17 32.78 2.36
CA PRO A 465 20.31 33.56 1.45
C PRO A 465 19.78 34.87 2.07
N VAL A 466 20.41 35.37 3.13
CA VAL A 466 19.99 36.56 3.88
C VAL A 466 21.19 37.50 4.11
N GLU A 467 20.91 38.80 4.18
CA GLU A 467 21.94 39.82 4.39
C GLU A 467 22.49 39.82 5.84
N PRO A 468 23.77 40.17 6.04
CA PRO A 468 24.37 40.24 7.36
C PRO A 468 23.77 41.36 8.22
N GLN A 469 23.82 41.15 9.54
CA GLN A 469 23.38 42.14 10.52
C GLN A 469 24.30 43.38 10.49
N LYS A 470 23.68 44.56 10.33
CA LYS A 470 24.39 45.85 10.29
C LYS A 470 24.78 46.37 11.68
N SER A 471 24.18 45.83 12.74
CA SER A 471 24.47 46.20 14.13
C SER A 471 25.92 45.86 14.54
N GLU A 472 26.35 46.40 15.68
CA GLU A 472 27.59 45.99 16.32
C GLU A 472 27.56 44.50 16.70
N LEU A 473 28.74 43.88 16.80
CA LEU A 473 28.86 42.47 17.16
C LEU A 473 28.41 42.28 18.62
N PRO A 474 27.33 41.53 18.92
CA PRO A 474 26.85 41.35 20.30
C PRO A 474 27.65 40.32 21.09
N TYR A 475 28.73 39.79 20.51
CA TYR A 475 29.62 38.81 21.10
C TYR A 475 30.95 39.46 21.44
N LYS A 476 31.48 39.11 22.61
CA LYS A 476 32.79 39.56 23.07
C LYS A 476 33.86 38.64 22.50
N VAL A 477 34.80 39.22 21.74
CA VAL A 477 35.97 38.51 21.21
C VAL A 477 37.23 39.10 21.83
N THR A 478 37.94 38.31 22.62
CA THR A 478 39.11 38.77 23.37
C THR A 478 40.28 37.82 23.26
N ALA A 479 41.48 38.38 23.16
CA ALA A 479 42.73 37.66 23.32
C ALA A 479 43.21 37.77 24.78
N ASN A 480 43.77 36.69 25.35
CA ASN A 480 44.35 36.71 26.69
C ASN A 480 45.64 37.55 26.78
N LYS A 481 46.31 37.81 25.65
CA LYS A 481 47.50 38.67 25.55
C LYS A 481 47.34 39.64 24.38
N LYS A 482 47.74 40.90 24.59
CA LYS A 482 47.75 41.96 23.56
C LYS A 482 49.13 42.21 22.97
N GLU A 483 50.19 41.77 23.65
CA GLU A 483 51.58 41.84 23.19
C GLU A 483 52.21 40.47 23.37
N VAL A 484 52.84 39.95 22.31
CA VAL A 484 53.43 38.61 22.29
C VAL A 484 54.71 38.56 21.46
N LYS A 485 55.56 37.57 21.70
CA LYS A 485 56.73 37.30 20.85
C LYS A 485 56.35 36.43 19.65
N ALA A 486 57.14 36.52 18.58
CA ALA A 486 57.04 35.61 17.44
C ALA A 486 56.94 34.13 17.88
N GLY A 487 55.93 33.40 17.38
CA GLY A 487 55.72 31.98 17.68
C GLY A 487 55.04 31.68 19.02
N GLU A 488 54.77 32.68 19.85
CA GLU A 488 54.03 32.52 21.11
C GLU A 488 52.55 32.21 20.85
N VAL A 489 51.92 31.47 21.78
CA VAL A 489 50.52 31.07 21.67
C VAL A 489 49.62 31.99 22.49
N VAL A 490 48.58 32.50 21.84
CA VAL A 490 47.52 33.34 22.39
C VAL A 490 46.22 32.56 22.40
N GLU A 491 45.43 32.71 23.45
CA GLU A 491 44.06 32.19 23.49
C GLU A 491 43.09 33.28 23.09
N ILE A 492 42.30 33.01 22.05
CA ILE A 492 41.24 33.88 21.54
C ILE A 492 39.91 33.26 21.93
N THR A 493 39.12 33.99 22.72
CA THR A 493 37.81 33.56 23.19
C THR A 493 36.72 34.37 22.51
N VAL A 494 35.71 33.69 21.95
CA VAL A 494 34.44 34.27 21.53
C VAL A 494 33.40 33.87 22.57
N SER A 495 32.76 34.82 23.24
CA SER A 495 31.73 34.56 24.26
C SER A 495 30.57 35.54 24.17
N GLY A 496 29.40 35.16 24.67
CA GLY A 496 28.22 36.02 24.69
C GLY A 496 26.93 35.23 24.72
N LYS A 497 25.97 35.63 23.88
CA LYS A 497 24.75 34.85 23.62
C LYS A 497 25.10 33.51 22.98
N THR A 498 24.12 32.62 22.85
CA THR A 498 24.31 31.38 22.11
C THR A 498 24.61 31.67 20.62
N PHE A 499 25.53 30.93 20.03
CA PHE A 499 25.85 30.97 18.61
C PHE A 499 26.11 29.57 18.07
N LYS A 500 25.79 29.36 16.79
CA LYS A 500 25.96 28.06 16.10
C LYS A 500 27.21 28.03 15.24
N GLY A 501 27.53 29.16 14.58
CA GLY A 501 28.65 29.26 13.65
C GLY A 501 29.62 30.38 14.01
N PHE A 502 30.88 30.20 13.63
CA PHE A 502 31.89 31.25 13.67
C PHE A 502 32.95 31.04 12.58
N LEU A 503 33.65 32.13 12.23
CA LEU A 503 34.88 32.14 11.47
C LEU A 503 35.82 33.21 12.08
N LEU A 504 37.01 32.79 12.48
CA LEU A 504 38.04 33.66 13.05
C LEU A 504 39.26 33.71 12.14
N GLN A 505 39.78 34.91 11.95
CA GLN A 505 41.06 35.16 11.28
C GLN A 505 41.83 36.22 12.07
N VAL A 506 43.15 36.08 12.15
CA VAL A 506 44.03 37.12 12.67
C VAL A 506 44.80 37.69 11.49
N ARG A 507 44.53 38.94 11.11
CA ARG A 507 45.02 39.52 9.85
C ARG A 507 46.10 40.58 10.07
N LYS A 508 47.04 40.66 9.12
CA LYS A 508 47.92 41.81 8.90
C LYS A 508 47.63 42.36 7.50
N GLY A 509 47.06 43.56 7.42
CA GLY A 509 46.37 44.00 6.21
C GLY A 509 45.18 43.09 5.92
N ASP A 510 45.04 42.62 4.67
CA ASP A 510 43.93 41.76 4.27
C ASP A 510 44.19 40.25 4.41
N LYS A 511 45.43 39.83 4.73
CA LYS A 511 45.81 38.42 4.77
C LYS A 511 45.75 37.84 6.18
N ALA A 512 45.15 36.66 6.32
CA ALA A 512 45.18 35.85 7.53
C ALA A 512 46.60 35.34 7.81
N ALA A 513 47.04 35.42 9.06
CA ALA A 513 48.38 35.14 9.50
C ALA A 513 48.40 34.38 10.84
N GLY A 514 49.52 33.70 11.10
CA GLY A 514 49.63 32.78 12.23
C GLY A 514 48.91 31.45 11.96
N GLN A 515 48.72 30.67 13.03
CA GLN A 515 48.14 29.33 12.91
C GLN A 515 47.25 29.02 14.12
N PHE A 516 45.99 28.65 13.87
CA PHE A 516 45.13 28.06 14.89
C PHE A 516 45.52 26.60 15.14
N LEU A 517 45.78 26.27 16.41
CA LEU A 517 46.18 24.95 16.87
C LEU A 517 44.95 24.20 17.38
N ILE A 518 44.16 23.67 16.45
CA ILE A 518 42.91 22.94 16.75
C ILE A 518 43.12 21.45 16.43
N PRO A 519 42.97 20.54 17.41
CA PRO A 519 43.03 19.10 17.19
C PRO A 519 41.94 18.60 16.22
N ASP A 520 42.22 17.56 15.45
CA ASP A 520 41.25 16.99 14.50
C ASP A 520 40.02 16.40 15.20
N ASP A 521 40.18 15.92 16.44
CA ASP A 521 39.13 15.38 17.31
C ASP A 521 38.36 16.46 18.10
N ASP A 522 38.67 17.75 17.90
CA ASP A 522 37.91 18.83 18.52
C ASP A 522 36.42 18.72 18.16
N LYS A 523 35.58 18.84 19.19
CA LYS A 523 34.14 18.62 19.08
C LYS A 523 33.41 19.76 18.35
N TYR A 524 33.94 20.98 18.38
CA TYR A 524 33.19 22.19 18.01
C TYR A 524 33.86 23.01 16.92
N ALA A 525 35.18 22.90 16.75
CA ALA A 525 35.97 23.70 15.85
C ALA A 525 36.84 22.85 14.92
N LYS A 526 37.29 23.48 13.84
CA LYS A 526 38.34 22.98 12.97
C LYS A 526 39.14 24.14 12.39
N ALA A 527 40.40 23.90 12.05
CA ALA A 527 41.21 24.88 11.33
C ALA A 527 40.89 24.83 9.83
N SER A 528 41.03 25.96 9.14
CA SER A 528 40.95 26.06 7.68
C SER A 528 42.12 26.87 7.12
N ASN A 529 42.45 26.66 5.84
CA ASN A 529 43.58 27.31 5.21
C ASN A 529 43.09 28.54 4.45
N CYS A 530 43.39 29.72 4.97
CA CYS A 530 43.12 30.97 4.28
C CYS A 530 44.40 31.58 3.72
N HIS A 531 44.27 32.19 2.54
CA HIS A 531 45.36 32.91 1.86
C HIS A 531 46.63 32.05 1.64
N GLY A 532 46.46 30.75 1.41
CA GLY A 532 47.55 29.79 1.21
C GLY A 532 48.33 29.42 2.48
N ALA A 533 47.93 29.92 3.65
CA ALA A 533 48.57 29.62 4.93
C ALA A 533 47.82 28.51 5.68
N LYS A 534 48.56 27.47 6.11
CA LYS A 534 47.97 26.31 6.80
C LYS A 534 47.38 26.72 8.15
N GLY A 535 46.09 26.41 8.35
CA GLY A 535 45.38 26.68 9.61
C GLY A 535 45.34 28.16 10.02
N SER A 536 45.43 29.09 9.06
CA SER A 536 45.41 30.53 9.33
C SER A 536 44.03 31.06 9.75
N ALA A 537 42.99 30.25 9.63
CA ALA A 537 41.64 30.54 10.09
C ALA A 537 41.08 29.39 10.94
N ALA A 538 40.06 29.71 11.75
CA ALA A 538 39.31 28.73 12.52
C ALA A 538 37.82 28.88 12.28
N THR A 539 37.11 27.77 12.11
CA THR A 539 35.65 27.75 11.93
C THR A 539 35.00 26.64 12.75
N HIS A 540 33.69 26.69 12.86
CA HIS A 540 32.91 25.65 13.53
C HIS A 540 32.93 24.33 12.73
N LYS A 541 32.79 23.20 13.42
CA LYS A 541 32.73 21.85 12.83
C LYS A 541 31.30 21.31 12.70
N ASN A 542 30.39 21.84 13.52
CA ASN A 542 28.96 21.51 13.55
C ASN A 542 28.14 22.72 14.03
N ALA A 543 26.82 22.64 13.82
CA ALA A 543 25.84 23.64 14.24
C ALA A 543 25.39 23.49 15.71
N THR A 544 26.12 22.74 16.56
CA THR A 544 25.79 22.63 17.98
C THR A 544 25.91 23.99 18.67
N ASP A 545 24.98 24.31 19.56
CA ASP A 545 24.94 25.58 20.29
C ASP A 545 26.17 25.79 21.17
N LYS A 546 26.74 27.00 21.11
CA LYS A 546 27.94 27.40 21.86
C LYS A 546 27.64 28.72 22.58
N LYS A 547 27.97 28.81 23.88
CA LYS A 547 27.96 30.09 24.62
C LYS A 547 29.33 30.76 24.67
N SER A 548 30.38 29.94 24.55
CA SER A 548 31.77 30.37 24.52
C SER A 548 32.60 29.36 23.75
N ILE A 549 33.62 29.82 23.04
CA ILE A 549 34.68 28.97 22.49
C ILE A 549 36.03 29.68 22.64
N THR A 550 37.04 28.94 23.08
CA THR A 550 38.41 29.44 23.22
C THR A 550 39.32 28.63 22.31
N LEU A 551 40.07 29.32 21.44
CA LEU A 551 40.93 28.71 20.46
C LEU A 551 42.36 29.24 20.59
N LYS A 552 43.33 28.34 20.46
CA LYS A 552 44.76 28.66 20.54
C LYS A 552 45.26 29.12 19.18
N TRP A 553 45.82 30.32 19.12
CA TRP A 553 46.42 30.90 17.93
C TRP A 553 47.92 31.14 18.17
N LYS A 554 48.76 30.61 17.29
CA LYS A 554 50.20 30.77 17.31
C LYS A 554 50.61 31.97 16.47
N ALA A 555 51.29 32.94 17.08
CA ALA A 555 51.73 34.15 16.43
C ALA A 555 52.72 33.87 15.28
N PRO A 556 52.63 34.61 14.15
CA PRO A 556 53.58 34.48 13.05
C PRO A 556 54.96 35.02 13.42
N ARG A 557 55.96 34.75 12.57
CA ARG A 557 57.34 35.25 12.77
C ARG A 557 57.49 36.74 12.49
N ALA A 558 56.65 37.31 11.64
CA ALA A 558 56.75 38.70 11.25
C ALA A 558 56.20 39.60 12.36
N ALA A 559 57.05 40.48 12.88
CA ALA A 559 56.63 41.50 13.84
C ALA A 559 55.61 42.47 13.22
N GLY A 560 54.85 43.12 14.09
CA GLY A 560 53.90 44.17 13.73
C GLY A 560 52.51 43.97 14.34
N LYS A 561 51.59 44.79 13.85
CA LYS A 561 50.22 44.87 14.35
C LYS A 561 49.31 43.90 13.59
N TYR A 562 48.56 43.09 14.34
CA TYR A 562 47.59 42.14 13.80
C TYR A 562 46.21 42.41 14.41
N THR A 563 45.16 42.26 13.61
CA THR A 563 43.78 42.47 14.04
C THR A 563 43.01 41.16 13.96
N VAL A 564 42.35 40.78 15.06
CA VAL A 564 41.41 39.67 15.09
C VAL A 564 40.12 40.11 14.40
N TYR A 565 39.73 39.37 13.37
CA TYR A 565 38.44 39.50 12.70
C TYR A 565 37.55 38.31 13.05
N ALA A 566 36.29 38.61 13.35
CA ALA A 566 35.30 37.60 13.68
C ALA A 566 34.05 37.75 12.81
N THR A 567 33.61 36.61 12.28
CA THR A 567 32.25 36.40 11.80
C THR A 567 31.57 35.45 12.78
N VAL A 568 30.38 35.80 13.28
CA VAL A 568 29.63 34.98 14.23
C VAL A 568 28.19 34.84 13.74
N ALA A 569 27.68 33.61 13.71
CA ALA A 569 26.32 33.28 13.31
C ALA A 569 25.55 32.74 14.52
N GLN A 570 24.50 33.45 14.91
CA GLN A 570 23.55 32.97 15.91
C GLN A 570 22.83 31.72 15.37
N ASP A 571 22.35 31.82 14.12
CA ASP A 571 21.73 30.77 13.32
C ASP A 571 21.89 31.10 11.81
N GLY A 572 21.26 30.33 10.92
CA GLY A 572 21.34 30.55 9.47
C GLY A 572 20.64 31.81 8.97
N GLY A 573 19.84 32.47 9.80
CA GLY A 573 19.14 33.72 9.50
C GLY A 573 19.80 34.97 10.12
N VAL A 574 20.58 34.82 11.18
CA VAL A 574 21.12 35.95 11.97
C VAL A 574 22.63 35.81 12.18
N PHE A 575 23.43 36.64 11.51
CA PHE A 575 24.89 36.62 11.60
C PHE A 575 25.56 37.98 11.36
N TRP A 576 26.76 38.15 11.88
CA TRP A 576 27.61 39.34 11.73
C TRP A 576 28.90 38.96 11.02
N VAL A 577 29.31 39.76 10.04
CA VAL A 577 30.42 39.45 9.14
C VAL A 577 31.62 40.36 9.39
N ARG A 578 32.82 39.77 9.40
CA ARG A 578 34.13 40.44 9.32
C ARG A 578 34.25 41.64 10.28
N LYS A 579 33.83 41.47 11.52
CA LYS A 579 33.92 42.54 12.53
C LYS A 579 35.36 42.56 13.08
N PRO A 580 36.09 43.69 13.02
CA PRO A 580 37.36 43.83 13.72
C PRO A 580 37.09 43.88 15.23
N THR A 581 37.86 43.15 16.03
CA THR A 581 37.58 43.01 17.47
C THR A 581 38.75 43.41 18.36
N GLN A 582 39.85 42.68 18.33
CA GLN A 582 41.00 42.87 19.21
C GLN A 582 42.29 42.97 18.40
N GLU A 583 43.15 43.90 18.75
CA GLU A 583 44.49 44.02 18.18
C GLU A 583 45.53 43.29 19.05
N ILE A 584 46.48 42.64 18.39
CA ILE A 584 47.61 41.91 18.98
C ILE A 584 48.89 42.43 18.32
N ILE A 585 49.85 42.87 19.15
CA ILE A 585 51.17 43.31 18.72
C ILE A 585 52.13 42.12 18.84
N VAL A 586 52.79 41.78 17.75
CA VAL A 586 53.86 40.77 17.73
C VAL A 586 55.19 41.50 17.72
N ASN A 587 55.98 41.32 18.78
CA ASN A 587 57.30 41.91 18.99
C ASN A 587 58.43 41.03 18.45
#